data_AF-A0A0Q6R2B6-F1
#
_entry.id   AF-A0A0Q6R2B6-F1
#
_cell.length_a   1.000
_cell.length_b   1.000
_cell.length_c   1.000
_cell.angle_alpha   90.00
_cell.angle_beta   90.00
_cell.angle_gamma   90.00
#
_symmetry.space_group_name_H-M   'P 1'
#
loop_
_entity.id
_entity.type
_entity.pdbx_description
1 polymer ?
#
loop_
_entity_poly.entity_id
_entity_poly.type
_entity_poly.pdbx_seq_one_letter_code
_entity_poly.pdbx_strand_id
1 'polypeptide(L)'
;MDKQQFLQQQYLDVLASGAHVCQRWQAAFENFYVDLVDATPTYPSRRFLMYRDPDIGFDPGNVEWHFRRSPGYAPAKLNAVEKTKTTTRAKKAAAARKARREETRRKEAERQKEERRKMIAEQYHQWEEKRLRAID
;
A
#
# COMPACT_ATOMS: atom_id res chain seq x y z
N MET A 1 0.28 -8.68 21.36
CA MET A 1 1.63 -9.10 20.92
C MET A 1 2.41 -7.82 20.71
N ASP A 2 3.52 -7.67 21.43
CA ASP A 2 4.39 -6.51 21.27
C ASP A 2 5.17 -6.57 19.94
N LYS A 3 5.57 -5.42 19.40
CA LYS A 3 6.29 -5.29 18.13
C LYS A 3 7.63 -6.01 18.18
N GLN A 4 8.34 -5.92 19.31
CA GLN A 4 9.59 -6.62 19.52
C GLN A 4 9.39 -8.14 19.51
N GLN A 5 8.38 -8.65 20.22
CA GLN A 5 8.04 -10.07 20.24
C GLN A 5 7.67 -10.58 18.83
N PHE A 6 6.93 -9.80 18.05
CA PHE A 6 6.60 -10.15 16.67
C PHE A 6 7.84 -10.27 15.80
N LEU A 7 8.74 -9.28 15.86
CA LEU A 7 9.98 -9.30 15.10
C LEU A 7 10.92 -10.42 15.56
N GLN A 8 10.95 -10.74 16.84
CA GLN A 8 11.71 -11.88 17.36
C GLN A 8 11.20 -13.21 16.79
N GLN A 9 9.87 -13.40 16.71
CA GLN A 9 9.32 -14.58 16.05
C GLN A 9 9.67 -14.62 14.57
N GLN A 10 9.58 -13.49 13.86
CA GLN A 10 9.94 -13.43 12.44
C GLN A 10 11.42 -13.68 12.20
N TYR A 11 12.28 -13.21 13.09
CA TYR A 11 13.72 -13.49 13.03
C TYR A 11 13.99 -15.01 13.10
N LEU A 12 13.35 -15.71 14.03
CA LEU A 12 13.47 -17.17 14.12
C LEU A 12 12.92 -17.87 12.86
N ASP A 13 11.77 -17.42 12.33
CA ASP A 13 11.21 -17.95 11.09
C ASP A 13 12.17 -17.75 9.89
N VAL A 14 12.84 -16.59 9.81
CA VAL A 14 13.82 -16.28 8.76
C VAL A 14 15.04 -17.19 8.86
N LEU A 15 15.59 -17.39 10.06
CA LEU A 15 16.73 -18.30 10.25
C LEU A 15 16.35 -19.76 9.96
N ALA A 16 15.13 -20.17 10.30
CA ALA A 16 14.63 -21.51 10.04
C ALA A 16 14.16 -21.73 8.59
N SER A 17 14.11 -20.68 7.76
CA SER A 17 13.57 -20.74 6.39
C SER A 17 14.42 -21.59 5.43
N GLY A 18 15.70 -21.80 5.74
CA GLY A 18 16.67 -22.43 4.85
C GLY A 18 17.11 -21.57 3.66
N ALA A 19 16.61 -20.34 3.53
CA ALA A 19 17.05 -19.39 2.53
C ALA A 19 18.35 -18.67 2.96
N HIS A 20 19.03 -18.04 2.00
CA HIS A 20 20.15 -17.17 2.32
C HIS A 20 19.68 -16.00 3.19
N VAL A 21 20.46 -15.68 4.23
CA VAL A 21 20.24 -14.54 5.14
C VAL A 21 21.54 -13.76 5.21
N CYS A 22 21.51 -12.43 5.14
CA CYS A 22 22.72 -11.64 5.20
C CYS A 22 23.45 -11.84 6.54
N GLN A 23 24.79 -11.83 6.51
CA GLN A 23 25.63 -12.15 7.67
C GLN A 23 25.35 -11.23 8.86
N ARG A 24 25.02 -9.95 8.61
CA ARG A 24 24.70 -8.98 9.65
C ARG A 24 23.47 -9.39 10.47
N TRP A 25 22.44 -9.93 9.83
CA TRP A 25 21.25 -10.44 10.52
C TRP A 25 21.53 -11.76 11.23
N GLN A 26 22.34 -12.65 10.65
CA GLN A 26 22.74 -13.89 11.32
C GLN A 26 23.54 -13.64 12.59
N ALA A 27 24.34 -12.57 12.63
CA ALA A 27 25.21 -12.26 13.75
C ALA A 27 24.44 -11.89 15.03
N ALA A 28 23.32 -11.16 14.91
CA ALA A 28 22.57 -10.68 16.05
C ALA A 28 21.13 -10.25 15.67
N PHE A 29 20.18 -10.53 16.56
CA PHE A 29 18.78 -10.10 16.42
C PHE A 29 18.66 -8.57 16.39
N GLU A 30 19.50 -7.85 17.14
CA GLU A 30 19.49 -6.40 17.24
C GLU A 30 19.67 -5.73 15.87
N ASN A 31 20.53 -6.29 15.02
CA ASN A 31 20.72 -5.80 13.66
C ASN A 31 19.45 -5.94 12.82
N PHE A 32 18.80 -7.10 12.90
CA PHE A 32 17.52 -7.37 12.23
C PHE A 32 16.43 -6.43 12.74
N TYR A 33 16.37 -6.22 14.06
CA TYR A 33 15.38 -5.36 14.70
C TYR A 33 15.53 -3.90 14.26
N VAL A 34 16.75 -3.35 14.30
CA VAL A 34 17.03 -1.96 13.89
C VAL A 34 16.61 -1.72 12.44
N ASP A 35 16.90 -2.65 11.54
CA ASP A 35 16.59 -2.47 10.12
C ASP A 35 15.08 -2.56 9.82
N LEU A 36 14.33 -3.32 10.62
CA LEU A 36 12.92 -3.62 10.35
C LEU A 36 11.93 -2.90 11.24
N VAL A 37 12.34 -2.35 12.39
CA VAL A 37 11.42 -1.73 13.33
C VAL A 37 10.61 -0.64 12.64
N ASP A 38 11.23 0.26 11.90
CA ASP A 38 10.51 1.36 11.24
C ASP A 38 9.64 0.90 10.07
N ALA A 39 10.08 -0.15 9.35
CA ALA A 39 9.33 -0.75 8.25
C ALA A 39 8.16 -1.63 8.73
N THR A 40 8.14 -2.03 10.01
CA THR A 40 7.13 -2.93 10.57
C THR A 40 5.85 -2.17 10.88
N PRO A 41 4.70 -2.56 10.27
CA PRO A 41 3.42 -1.91 10.51
C PRO A 41 2.97 -2.01 11.98
N THR A 42 2.26 -0.98 12.47
CA THR A 42 1.73 -0.91 13.85
C THR A 42 0.89 -2.11 14.26
N TYR A 43 0.20 -2.73 13.30
CA TYR A 43 -0.62 -3.93 13.50
C TYR A 43 0.00 -5.12 12.78
N PRO A 44 0.90 -5.90 13.40
CA PRO A 44 1.64 -6.99 12.74
C PRO A 44 0.78 -8.23 12.39
N SER A 45 -0.48 -8.26 12.84
CA SER A 45 -1.44 -9.35 12.64
C SER A 45 -1.44 -9.91 11.21
N ARG A 46 -1.19 -11.23 11.11
CA ARG A 46 -1.17 -12.06 9.89
C ARG A 46 -0.09 -11.72 8.86
N ARG A 47 0.86 -10.85 9.19
CA ARG A 47 1.98 -10.58 8.29
C ARG A 47 3.14 -11.54 8.53
N PHE A 48 3.91 -11.81 7.49
CA PHE A 48 5.18 -12.51 7.57
C PHE A 48 6.18 -11.89 6.60
N LEU A 49 7.46 -12.00 6.93
CA LEU A 49 8.53 -11.45 6.09
C LEU A 49 8.86 -12.42 4.95
N MET A 50 9.06 -11.91 3.75
CA MET A 50 9.55 -12.67 2.60
C MET A 50 10.54 -11.82 1.80
N TYR A 51 11.51 -12.47 1.16
CA TYR A 51 12.41 -11.79 0.22
C TYR A 51 11.70 -11.49 -1.11
N ARG A 52 12.13 -10.42 -1.80
CA ARG A 52 11.60 -10.06 -3.13
C ARG A 52 12.28 -10.88 -4.22
N ASP A 53 13.60 -10.93 -4.17
CA ASP A 53 14.43 -11.68 -5.10
C ASP A 53 14.98 -12.95 -4.43
N PRO A 54 14.66 -14.16 -4.94
CA PRO A 54 15.17 -15.41 -4.40
C PRO A 54 16.69 -15.57 -4.52
N ASP A 55 17.34 -14.92 -5.49
CA ASP A 55 18.78 -15.08 -5.71
C ASP A 55 19.61 -14.36 -4.64
N ILE A 56 19.03 -13.34 -4.00
CA ILE A 56 19.65 -12.55 -2.92
C ILE A 56 19.25 -13.08 -1.54
N GLY A 57 18.00 -13.53 -1.37
CA GLY A 57 17.47 -13.99 -0.08
C GLY A 57 17.16 -12.84 0.90
N PHE A 58 17.28 -13.09 2.21
CA PHE A 58 16.93 -12.12 3.25
C PHE A 58 18.04 -11.10 3.47
N ASP A 59 17.80 -9.90 2.96
CA ASP A 59 18.65 -8.72 3.11
C ASP A 59 17.78 -7.48 3.40
N PRO A 60 18.23 -6.46 4.17
CA PRO A 60 17.43 -5.27 4.49
C PRO A 60 16.78 -4.59 3.29
N GLY A 61 17.47 -4.56 2.14
CA GLY A 61 16.96 -3.97 0.90
C GLY A 61 16.05 -4.90 0.08
N ASN A 62 16.08 -6.20 0.35
CA ASN A 62 15.44 -7.23 -0.45
C ASN A 62 14.23 -7.90 0.23
N VAL A 63 13.59 -7.25 1.21
CA VAL A 63 12.46 -7.84 1.93
C VAL A 63 11.16 -7.05 1.78
N GLU A 64 10.06 -7.76 1.97
CA GLU A 64 8.71 -7.20 2.00
C GLU A 64 7.78 -7.98 2.92
N TRP A 65 6.75 -7.28 3.41
CA TRP A 65 5.74 -7.85 4.30
C TRP A 65 4.59 -8.46 3.50
N HIS A 66 4.41 -9.76 3.61
CA HIS A 66 3.30 -10.51 3.02
C HIS A 66 2.21 -10.80 4.03
N PHE A 67 1.01 -11.13 3.56
CA PHE A 67 -0.09 -11.58 4.41
C PHE A 67 -0.28 -13.09 4.29
N ARG A 68 -0.36 -13.79 5.44
CA ARG A 68 -0.80 -15.18 5.47
C ARG A 68 -2.22 -15.22 4.92
N ARG A 69 -2.39 -15.85 3.76
CA ARG A 69 -3.71 -16.09 3.17
C ARG A 69 -4.51 -16.94 4.15
N SER A 70 -5.73 -16.53 4.47
CA SER A 70 -6.63 -17.36 5.27
C SER A 70 -6.79 -18.73 4.59
N PRO A 71 -6.78 -19.85 5.33
CA PRO A 71 -7.10 -21.16 4.78
C PRO A 71 -8.51 -21.06 4.19
N GLY A 72 -8.61 -21.07 2.85
CA GLY A 72 -9.85 -20.75 2.12
C GLY A 72 -9.64 -19.81 0.92
N TYR A 73 -8.53 -19.08 0.86
CA TYR A 73 -8.13 -18.33 -0.34
C TYR A 73 -6.96 -19.02 -1.05
N ALA A 74 -7.27 -20.12 -1.73
CA ALA A 74 -6.31 -20.74 -2.64
C ALA A 74 -5.96 -19.75 -3.78
N PRO A 75 -4.68 -19.51 -4.10
CA PRO A 75 -4.35 -19.00 -5.43
C PRO A 75 -4.91 -19.99 -6.45
N ALA A 76 -5.70 -19.51 -7.39
CA ALA A 76 -6.07 -20.28 -8.56
C ALA A 76 -4.77 -20.83 -9.18
N LYS A 77 -4.56 -22.14 -9.07
CA LYS A 77 -3.40 -22.79 -9.65
C LYS A 77 -3.44 -22.54 -11.15
N LEU A 78 -2.33 -22.02 -11.65
CA LEU A 78 -1.92 -22.10 -13.03
C LEU A 78 -2.00 -23.58 -13.43
N ASN A 79 -3.03 -23.94 -14.18
CA ASN A 79 -2.96 -24.94 -15.22
C ASN A 79 -3.89 -24.46 -16.33
N ALA A 80 -3.27 -24.10 -17.44
CA ALA A 80 -3.96 -23.92 -18.70
C ALA A 80 -4.68 -25.22 -19.03
N VAL A 81 -6.01 -25.15 -19.14
CA VAL A 81 -6.86 -25.65 -20.21
C VAL A 81 -8.31 -25.51 -19.67
N GLU A 82 -9.26 -25.12 -20.50
CA GLU A 82 -10.68 -24.83 -20.18
C GLU A 82 -11.01 -23.45 -19.56
N LYS A 83 -10.67 -22.39 -20.31
CA LYS A 83 -11.44 -21.14 -20.28
C LYS A 83 -12.67 -21.29 -21.16
N THR A 84 -13.83 -20.80 -20.72
CA THR A 84 -14.70 -19.98 -21.62
C THR A 84 -15.89 -19.28 -20.96
N LYS A 85 -16.46 -19.72 -19.83
CA LYS A 85 -17.75 -19.12 -19.38
C LYS A 85 -17.74 -18.29 -18.08
N THR A 86 -16.75 -18.43 -17.20
CA THR A 86 -16.73 -17.73 -15.89
C THR A 86 -15.91 -16.43 -15.85
N THR A 87 -15.17 -16.09 -16.90
CA THR A 87 -14.25 -14.94 -16.93
C THR A 87 -14.89 -13.62 -17.33
N THR A 88 -16.08 -13.61 -17.93
CA THR A 88 -16.79 -12.38 -18.32
C THR A 88 -17.43 -11.68 -17.14
N ARG A 89 -17.99 -12.41 -16.17
CA ARG A 89 -18.67 -11.83 -15.00
C ARG A 89 -17.68 -11.17 -14.01
N ALA A 90 -16.50 -11.76 -13.82
CA ALA A 90 -15.44 -11.21 -12.96
C ALA A 90 -14.76 -9.97 -13.57
N LYS A 91 -14.56 -9.93 -14.90
CA LYS A 91 -14.06 -8.73 -15.59
C LYS A 91 -15.07 -7.56 -15.52
N LYS A 92 -16.37 -7.85 -15.62
CA LYS A 92 -17.44 -6.83 -15.49
C LYS A 92 -17.49 -6.22 -14.09
N ALA A 93 -17.27 -7.03 -13.04
CA ALA A 93 -17.23 -6.55 -11.65
C ALA A 93 -15.98 -5.71 -11.34
N ALA A 94 -14.82 -6.06 -11.89
CA ALA A 94 -13.60 -5.26 -11.74
C ALA A 94 -13.69 -3.92 -12.49
N ALA A 95 -14.28 -3.90 -13.68
CA ALA A 95 -14.53 -2.67 -14.44
C ALA A 95 -15.52 -1.72 -13.71
N ALA A 96 -16.58 -2.26 -13.11
CA ALA A 96 -17.55 -1.47 -12.33
C ALA A 96 -16.92 -0.82 -11.09
N ARG A 97 -15.98 -1.50 -10.40
CA ARG A 97 -15.25 -0.93 -9.26
C ARG A 97 -14.28 0.18 -9.68
N LYS A 98 -13.61 0.04 -10.83
CA LYS A 98 -12.71 1.06 -11.37
C LYS A 98 -13.47 2.32 -11.80
N ALA A 99 -14.61 2.14 -12.47
CA ALA A 99 -15.49 3.25 -12.89
C ALA A 99 -16.01 4.06 -11.68
N ARG A 100 -16.44 3.38 -10.60
CA ARG A 100 -16.93 4.06 -9.39
C ARG A 100 -15.84 4.87 -8.68
N ARG A 101 -14.59 4.39 -8.68
CA ARG A 101 -13.43 5.09 -8.09
C ARG A 101 -12.99 6.29 -8.93
N GLU A 102 -13.15 6.20 -10.24
CA GLU A 102 -12.84 7.30 -11.16
C GLU A 102 -13.91 8.40 -11.11
N GLU A 103 -15.18 8.03 -10.95
CA GLU A 103 -16.29 8.96 -10.77
C GLU A 103 -16.15 9.76 -9.45
N THR A 104 -15.75 9.11 -8.35
CA THR A 104 -15.46 9.81 -7.09
C THR A 104 -14.31 10.80 -7.23
N ARG A 105 -13.23 10.42 -7.93
CA ARG A 105 -12.09 11.31 -8.18
C ARG A 105 -12.46 12.50 -9.07
N ARG A 106 -13.35 12.30 -10.05
CA ARG A 106 -13.82 13.37 -10.94
C ARG A 106 -14.72 14.37 -10.20
N LYS A 107 -15.63 13.89 -9.34
CA LYS A 107 -16.49 14.73 -8.49
C LYS A 107 -15.66 15.57 -7.50
N GLU A 108 -14.62 14.99 -6.94
CA GLU A 108 -13.70 15.70 -6.03
C GLU A 108 -12.87 16.76 -6.77
N ALA A 109 -12.38 16.44 -7.98
CA ALA A 109 -11.70 17.41 -8.83
C ALA A 109 -12.61 18.56 -9.30
N GLU A 110 -13.90 18.30 -9.53
CA GLU A 110 -14.88 19.36 -9.84
C GLU A 110 -15.17 20.26 -8.64
N ARG A 111 -15.27 19.71 -7.43
CA ARG A 111 -15.39 20.52 -6.21
C ARG A 111 -14.20 21.44 -6.01
N GLN A 112 -12.98 20.94 -6.19
CA GLN A 112 -11.77 21.77 -6.09
C GLN A 112 -11.74 22.89 -7.14
N LYS A 113 -12.24 22.63 -8.35
CA LYS A 113 -12.37 23.66 -9.39
C LYS A 113 -13.41 24.71 -9.03
N GLU A 114 -14.53 24.30 -8.42
CA GLU A 114 -15.58 25.22 -7.99
C GLU A 114 -15.13 26.11 -6.82
N GLU A 115 -14.44 25.53 -5.83
CA GLU A 115 -13.82 26.29 -4.73
C GLU A 115 -12.80 27.30 -5.25
N ARG A 116 -11.96 26.90 -6.21
CA ARG A 116 -11.01 27.82 -6.85
C ARG A 116 -11.72 28.94 -7.61
N ARG A 117 -12.85 28.66 -8.28
CA ARG A 117 -13.65 29.68 -8.97
C ARG A 117 -14.30 30.66 -7.99
N LYS A 118 -14.80 30.18 -6.85
CA LYS A 118 -15.36 31.03 -5.78
C LYS A 118 -14.30 31.95 -5.19
N MET A 119 -13.12 31.44 -4.88
CA MET A 119 -11.99 32.24 -4.40
C MET A 119 -11.59 33.34 -5.38
N ILE A 120 -11.57 33.05 -6.68
CA ILE A 120 -11.27 34.05 -7.71
C ILE A 120 -12.36 35.13 -7.79
N ALA A 121 -13.63 34.74 -7.71
CA ALA A 121 -14.75 35.69 -7.72
C ALA A 121 -14.74 36.61 -6.49
N GLU A 122 -14.45 36.06 -5.30
CA GLU A 122 -14.29 36.83 -4.07
C GLU A 122 -13.12 37.81 -4.15
N GLN A 123 -11.97 37.39 -4.68
CA GLN A 123 -10.84 38.28 -4.91
C GLN A 123 -11.19 39.44 -5.86
N TYR A 124 -11.99 39.16 -6.90
CA TYR A 124 -12.42 40.18 -7.85
C TYR A 124 -13.41 41.17 -7.22
N HIS A 125 -14.37 40.68 -6.41
CA HIS A 125 -15.30 41.53 -5.68
C HIS A 125 -14.57 42.45 -4.69
N GLN A 126 -13.61 41.90 -3.94
CA GLN A 126 -12.77 42.70 -3.03
C GLN A 126 -11.92 43.73 -3.76
N TRP A 127 -11.45 43.42 -4.97
CA TRP A 127 -10.74 44.39 -5.80
C TRP A 127 -11.65 45.51 -6.30
N GLU A 128 -12.87 45.18 -6.72
CA GLU A 128 -13.86 46.16 -7.18
C GLU A 128 -14.32 47.09 -6.05
N GLU A 129 -14.58 46.57 -4.86
CA GLU A 129 -14.88 47.39 -3.66
C GLU A 129 -13.72 48.32 -3.28
N LYS A 130 -12.47 47.84 -3.35
CA LYS A 130 -11.29 48.68 -3.09
C LYS A 130 -11.13 49.76 -4.16
N ARG A 131 -11.42 49.45 -5.42
CA ARG A 131 -11.36 50.42 -6.52
C ARG A 131 -12.43 51.49 -6.36
N LEU A 132 -13.65 51.12 -5.95
CA LEU A 132 -14.75 52.06 -5.70
C LEU A 132 -14.47 52.95 -4.48
N ARG A 133 -13.89 52.40 -3.39
CA ARG A 133 -13.45 53.20 -2.23
C ARG A 133 -12.30 54.15 -2.49
N ALA A 134 -11.57 53.99 -3.60
CA ALA A 134 -10.44 54.85 -3.97
C ALA A 134 -10.85 55.99 -4.92
N ILE A 135 -12.14 56.10 -5.27
CA ILE A 135 -12.70 57.12 -6.18
C ILE A 135 -13.54 58.16 -5.42
N ASP A 136 -13.79 57.96 -4.12
CA ASP A 136 -14.18 59.01 -3.15
C ASP A 136 -12.94 59.59 -2.46
#